data_AF-A0A519YHZ6-F1
#
_entry.id   AF-A0A519YHZ6-F1
#
_cell.length_a   1.000
_cell.length_b   1.000
_cell.length_c   1.000
_cell.angle_alpha   90.00
_cell.angle_beta   90.00
_cell.angle_gamma   90.00
#
_symmetry.space_group_name_H-M   'P 1'
#
loop_
_entity.id
_entity.type
_entity.pdbx_description
1 polymer ?
#
loop_
_entity_poly.entity_id
_entity_poly.type
_entity_poly.pdbx_seq_one_letter_code
_entity_poly.pdbx_strand_id
1 'polypeptide(L)'
;MIRRREPRAPHNSGAERQIRPPDPHPSGARPPGLQPELVPRHIALVMDGNGRWAQERGLPRTAGHERGEAVLMDAVCGCIEMGVEWLSAYA
;
A
#
# COMPACT_ATOMS: atom_id res chain seq x y z
N MET A 1 12.20 -46.18 2.08
CA MET A 1 11.33 -45.98 3.26
C MET A 1 10.77 -44.56 3.21
N ILE A 2 9.56 -44.39 2.67
CA ILE A 2 8.94 -43.07 2.42
C ILE A 2 8.30 -42.61 3.73
N ARG A 3 8.86 -41.57 4.37
CA ARG A 3 8.21 -40.96 5.55
C ARG A 3 6.96 -40.22 5.07
N ARG A 4 5.78 -40.68 5.49
CA ARG A 4 4.52 -39.95 5.32
C ARG A 4 4.67 -38.60 6.04
N ARG A 5 4.47 -37.48 5.33
CA ARG A 5 4.33 -36.17 5.98
C ARG A 5 3.02 -36.19 6.77
N GLU A 6 3.10 -35.89 8.05
CA GLU A 6 1.92 -35.74 8.89
C GLU A 6 1.08 -34.53 8.44
N PRO A 7 -0.26 -34.57 8.58
CA PRO A 7 -1.11 -33.44 8.24
C PRO A 7 -0.75 -32.25 9.14
N ARG A 8 -0.45 -31.09 8.53
CA ARG A 8 -0.22 -29.85 9.25
C ARG A 8 -1.50 -29.49 10.01
N ALA A 9 -1.42 -29.44 11.35
CA ALA A 9 -2.55 -29.04 12.18
C ALA A 9 -3.10 -27.67 11.74
N PRO A 10 -4.44 -27.48 11.72
CA PRO A 10 -5.02 -26.18 11.43
C PRO A 10 -4.46 -25.18 12.45
N HIS A 11 -3.86 -24.09 11.94
CA HIS A 11 -3.48 -22.98 12.81
C HIS A 11 -4.75 -22.40 13.40
N ASN A 12 -5.00 -22.68 14.69
CA ASN A 12 -6.07 -22.08 15.45
C ASN A 12 -5.69 -20.62 15.74
N SER A 13 -5.90 -19.72 14.78
CA SER A 13 -5.74 -18.28 14.97
C SER A 13 -7.01 -17.70 15.62
N GLY A 14 -7.25 -18.08 16.88
CA GLY A 14 -8.34 -17.55 17.72
C GLY A 14 -8.10 -16.12 18.24
N ALA A 15 -7.06 -15.45 17.78
CA ALA A 15 -6.91 -14.01 17.98
C ALA A 15 -7.49 -13.33 16.74
N GLU A 16 -8.65 -12.68 16.89
CA GLU A 16 -9.15 -11.72 15.90
C GLU A 16 -7.97 -10.81 15.51
N ARG A 17 -7.55 -10.89 14.24
CA ARG A 17 -6.40 -10.14 13.77
C ARG A 17 -6.81 -8.67 13.79
N GLN A 18 -6.47 -7.96 14.87
CA GLN A 18 -6.81 -6.56 15.04
C GLN A 18 -6.12 -5.77 13.92
N ILE A 19 -6.91 -5.32 12.95
CA ILE A 19 -6.41 -4.49 11.85
C ILE A 19 -6.17 -3.10 12.43
N ARG A 20 -4.90 -2.68 12.46
CA ARG A 20 -4.52 -1.32 12.88
C ARG A 20 -4.99 -0.34 11.80
N PRO A 21 -5.53 0.84 12.17
CA PRO A 21 -5.82 1.89 11.21
C PRO A 21 -4.54 2.38 10.49
N PRO A 22 -4.67 2.96 9.30
CA PRO A 22 -3.54 3.56 8.60
C PRO A 22 -2.98 4.76 9.39
N ASP A 23 -1.70 5.06 9.15
CA ASP A 23 -1.07 6.24 9.75
C ASP A 23 -1.60 7.51 9.05
N PRO A 24 -1.96 8.58 9.79
CA PRO A 24 -2.52 9.78 9.20
C PRO A 24 -1.45 10.57 8.43
N HIS A 25 -1.84 11.23 7.35
CA HIS A 25 -0.91 12.04 6.55
C HIS A 25 -0.30 13.20 7.40
N PRO A 26 1.01 13.49 7.30
CA PRO A 26 1.70 14.48 8.14
C PRO A 26 1.14 15.90 8.09
N SER A 27 0.49 16.29 6.99
CA SER A 27 -0.15 17.61 6.86
C SER A 27 -1.45 17.75 7.67
N GLY A 28 -1.97 16.66 8.23
CA GLY A 28 -3.30 16.63 8.85
C GLY A 28 -4.46 16.59 7.85
N ALA A 29 -4.19 16.42 6.56
CA ALA A 29 -5.23 16.17 5.56
C ALA A 29 -6.12 14.98 5.95
N ARG A 30 -7.37 15.02 5.49
CA ARG A 30 -8.36 13.96 5.70
C ARG A 30 -9.02 13.63 4.36
N PRO A 31 -9.55 12.41 4.19
CA PRO A 31 -10.34 12.05 3.04
C PRO A 31 -11.45 13.05 2.74
N PRO A 32 -11.72 13.36 1.47
CA PRO A 32 -12.89 14.14 1.10
C PRO A 32 -14.19 13.37 1.44
N GLY A 33 -15.25 14.10 1.74
CA GLY A 33 -16.58 13.52 1.96
C GLY A 33 -17.23 13.10 0.64
N LEU A 34 -16.83 11.94 0.11
CA LEU A 34 -17.47 11.31 -1.05
C LEU A 34 -18.60 10.38 -0.59
N GLN A 35 -19.66 10.31 -1.39
CA GLN A 35 -20.66 9.26 -1.21
C GLN A 35 -20.00 7.89 -1.48
N PRO A 36 -20.25 6.84 -0.68
CA PRO A 36 -19.57 5.55 -0.82
C PRO A 36 -19.66 4.95 -2.22
N GLU A 37 -20.75 5.18 -2.93
CA GLU A 37 -21.00 4.66 -4.28
C GLU A 37 -20.12 5.33 -5.35
N LEU A 38 -19.51 6.48 -5.03
CA LEU A 38 -18.60 7.21 -5.90
C LEU A 38 -17.13 6.86 -5.64
N VAL A 39 -16.82 6.13 -4.57
CA VAL A 39 -15.46 5.68 -4.29
C VAL A 39 -15.12 4.53 -5.25
N PRO A 40 -14.04 4.64 -6.06
CA PRO A 40 -13.63 3.56 -6.93
C PRO A 40 -13.28 2.32 -6.11
N ARG A 41 -13.86 1.18 -6.47
CA ARG A 41 -13.51 -0.10 -5.84
C ARG A 41 -12.07 -0.51 -6.13
N HIS A 42 -11.54 -0.16 -7.31
CA HIS A 42 -10.18 -0.51 -7.72
C HIS A 42 -9.49 0.67 -8.39
N ILE A 43 -8.29 1.01 -7.90
CA ILE A 43 -7.38 2.00 -8.48
C ILE A 43 -6.15 1.29 -9.05
N ALA A 44 -5.75 1.68 -10.26
CA ALA A 44 -4.46 1.33 -10.84
C ALA A 44 -3.53 2.56 -10.84
N LEU A 45 -2.33 2.40 -10.27
CA LEU A 45 -1.33 3.45 -10.10
C LEU A 45 -0.07 3.12 -10.90
N VAL A 46 0.33 4.01 -11.81
CA VAL A 46 1.62 3.94 -12.51
C VAL A 46 2.58 4.92 -11.85
N MET A 47 3.64 4.41 -11.21
CA MET A 47 4.59 5.23 -10.46
C MET A 47 5.77 5.69 -11.33
N ASP A 48 5.48 6.45 -12.39
CA ASP A 48 6.54 7.01 -13.26
C ASP A 48 7.19 8.26 -12.62
N GLY A 49 8.39 8.59 -13.09
CA GLY A 49 9.05 9.86 -12.81
C GLY A 49 10.12 9.79 -11.73
N ASN A 50 10.24 8.68 -11.00
CA ASN A 50 11.25 8.49 -9.94
C ASN A 50 12.68 8.83 -10.42
N GLY A 51 13.04 8.36 -11.62
CA GLY A 51 14.35 8.66 -12.20
C GLY A 51 14.53 10.12 -12.62
N ARG A 52 13.50 10.75 -13.19
CA ARG A 52 13.53 12.18 -13.55
C ARG A 52 13.64 13.05 -12.29
N TRP A 53 12.86 12.72 -11.26
CA TRP A 53 12.89 13.39 -9.95
C TRP A 53 14.29 13.36 -9.33
N ALA A 54 14.98 12.22 -9.40
CA ALA A 54 16.35 12.09 -8.90
C ALA A 54 17.34 12.91 -9.74
N GLN A 55 17.23 12.84 -11.07
CA GLN A 55 18.09 13.56 -12.00
C GLN A 55 18.00 15.08 -11.84
N GLU A 56 16.79 15.62 -11.71
CA GLU A 56 16.55 17.06 -11.47
C GLU A 56 17.20 17.57 -10.17
N ARG A 57 17.49 16.66 -9.23
CA ARG A 57 18.12 16.95 -7.93
C ARG A 57 19.59 16.59 -7.88
N GLY A 58 20.18 16.14 -9.00
CA GLY A 58 21.57 15.67 -9.04
C GLY A 58 21.81 14.41 -8.22
N LEU A 59 20.76 13.62 -7.94
CA LEU A 59 20.82 12.41 -7.13
C LEU A 59 20.97 11.14 -7.99
N PRO A 60 21.53 10.06 -7.43
CA PRO A 60 21.48 8.74 -8.06
C PRO A 60 20.03 8.29 -8.29
N ARG A 61 19.79 7.56 -9.38
CA ARG A 61 18.44 7.07 -9.75
C ARG A 61 17.78 6.24 -8.63
N THR A 62 18.57 5.50 -7.86
CA THR A 62 18.11 4.70 -6.72
C THR A 62 17.41 5.53 -5.65
N ALA A 63 17.86 6.76 -5.40
CA ALA A 63 17.23 7.67 -4.44
C ALA A 63 15.79 8.02 -4.84
N GLY A 64 15.50 8.06 -6.16
CA GLY A 64 14.15 8.23 -6.65
C GLY A 64 13.24 7.03 -6.37
N HIS A 65 13.78 5.81 -6.47
CA HIS A 65 13.03 4.59 -6.14
C HIS A 65 12.77 4.48 -4.63
N GLU A 66 13.77 4.78 -3.80
CA GLU A 66 13.63 4.85 -2.34
C GLU A 66 12.57 5.87 -1.92
N ARG A 67 12.54 7.03 -2.58
CA ARG A 67 11.48 8.02 -2.36
C ARG A 67 10.12 7.50 -2.81
N GLY A 68 10.07 6.77 -3.93
CA GLY A 68 8.85 6.16 -4.47
C GLY A 68 8.19 5.17 -3.52
N GLU A 69 8.96 4.42 -2.73
CA GLU A 69 8.43 3.51 -1.70
C GLU A 69 7.59 4.25 -0.65
N ALA A 70 8.12 5.35 -0.11
CA ALA A 70 7.38 6.16 0.86
C ALA A 70 6.08 6.73 0.28
N VAL A 71 6.10 7.13 -1.00
CA VAL A 71 4.92 7.63 -1.71
C VAL A 71 3.88 6.52 -1.93
N LEU A 72 4.31 5.30 -2.28
CA LEU A 72 3.39 4.17 -2.42
C LEU A 72 2.70 3.85 -1.08
N MET A 73 3.45 3.85 0.03
CA MET A 73 2.88 3.57 1.35
C MET A 73 1.88 4.64 1.78
N ASP A 74 2.15 5.91 1.49
CA ASP A 74 1.22 7.01 1.72
C ASP A 74 -0.07 6.86 0.90
N ALA A 75 0.06 6.50 -0.39
CA ALA A 75 -1.09 6.21 -1.25
C ALA A 75 -1.93 5.02 -0.75
N VAL A 76 -1.28 3.97 -0.21
CA VAL A 76 -1.97 2.83 0.43
C VAL A 76 -2.76 3.31 1.65
N CYS A 77 -2.16 4.14 2.51
CA CYS A 77 -2.86 4.69 3.67
C CYS A 77 -4.08 5.50 3.24
N GLY A 78 -3.95 6.39 2.26
CA GLY A 78 -5.07 7.15 1.71
C GLY A 78 -6.16 6.28 1.08
N CYS A 79 -5.80 5.20 0.39
CA CYS A 79 -6.78 4.23 -0.14
C CYS A 79 -7.59 3.56 0.99
N ILE A 80 -6.91 3.16 2.07
CA ILE A 80 -7.57 2.57 3.25
C ILE A 80 -8.50 3.58 3.90
N GLU A 81 -8.06 4.82 4.10
CA GLU A 81 -8.87 5.88 4.71
C GLU A 81 -10.11 6.23 3.85
N MET A 82 -9.99 6.20 2.51
CA MET A 82 -11.11 6.44 1.59
C MET A 82 -12.05 5.24 1.41
N GLY A 83 -11.65 4.03 1.83
CA GLY A 83 -12.43 2.81 1.61
C GLY A 83 -12.27 2.19 0.23
N VAL A 84 -11.14 2.44 -0.46
CA VAL A 84 -10.80 1.77 -1.71
C VAL A 84 -10.43 0.31 -1.43
N GLU A 85 -11.09 -0.64 -2.10
CA GLU A 85 -10.90 -2.08 -1.85
C GLU A 85 -9.61 -2.63 -2.48
N TRP A 86 -9.24 -2.13 -3.67
CA TRP A 86 -8.13 -2.66 -4.46
C TRP A 86 -7.21 -1.54 -4.95
N LEU A 87 -5.90 -1.74 -4.77
CA LEU A 87 -4.85 -0.91 -5.37
C LEU A 87 -3.89 -1.82 -6.12
N SER A 88 -3.69 -1.56 -7.41
CA SER A 88 -2.63 -2.18 -8.21
C SER A 88 -1.59 -1.12 -8.55
N ALA A 89 -0.31 -1.42 -8.28
CA ALA A 89 0.79 -0.50 -8.57
C ALA A 89 1.72 -1.10 -9.64
N TYR A 90 2.18 -0.26 -10.56
CA TYR A 90 3.28 -0.57 -11.47
C TYR A 90 4.54 0.14 -10.98
N ALA A 91 5.54 -0.64 -10.59
CA ALA A 91 6.77 -0.22 -9.92
C ALA A 91 8.02 -0.59 -10.73
#